data_AF-A0A947DLQ2-F1
#
_entry.id   AF-A0A947DLQ2-F1
#
_cell.length_a   1.000
_cell.length_b   1.000
_cell.length_c   1.000
_cell.angle_alpha   90.00
_cell.angle_beta   90.00
_cell.angle_gamma   90.00
#
_symmetry.space_group_name_H-M   'P 1'
#
loop_
_entity.id
_entity.type
_entity.pdbx_description
1 polymer ?
#
loop_
_entity_poly.entity_id
_entity_poly.type
_entity_poly.pdbx_seq_one_letter_code
_entity_poly.pdbx_strand_id
1 'polypeptide(L)'
;MRCPSPVEVLAAANGAARQRPIVGGFTEARHVYAYAPGAIYELYTNPGFISAILLEPGEALNAVAAGDTARWMVTETEGESDGEGRTIVLVKPQTVGLRTNIVLITDRRTYTIEASSSSGATYSAQIAWSYPVIQGQASYDAARALHEDYRIRTVRGRRPSWTPSRVYDDGRRTWLEFPETVSAADMPPLFVITPEGAELVNYRVQGRRYMVDRIFETAELRLGTRAPIVVRIERRARQEARS
;
A
#
# COMPACT_ATOMS: atom_id res chain seq x y z
N MET A 1 -29.57 -12.22 35.94
CA MET A 1 -28.79 -12.35 34.69
C MET A 1 -27.33 -12.51 35.06
N ARG A 2 -26.61 -13.49 34.48
CA ARG A 2 -25.17 -13.68 34.70
C ARG A 2 -24.39 -12.73 33.78
N CYS A 3 -23.34 -12.08 34.28
CA CYS A 3 -22.43 -11.31 33.44
C CYS A 3 -21.57 -12.24 32.58
N PRO A 4 -21.41 -11.98 31.27
CA PRO A 4 -20.57 -12.80 30.40
C PRO A 4 -19.09 -12.70 30.80
N SER A 5 -18.35 -13.78 30.63
CA SER A 5 -16.91 -13.82 30.83
C SER A 5 -16.17 -13.07 29.72
N PRO A 6 -14.92 -12.60 29.95
CA PRO A 6 -14.13 -11.94 28.91
C PRO A 6 -13.96 -12.77 27.64
N VAL A 7 -13.83 -14.10 27.77
CA VAL A 7 -13.69 -15.01 26.62
C VAL A 7 -14.98 -15.04 25.79
N GLU A 8 -16.15 -15.08 26.44
CA GLU A 8 -17.45 -15.03 25.76
C GLU A 8 -17.66 -13.68 25.05
N VAL A 9 -17.25 -12.58 25.68
CA VAL A 9 -17.30 -11.24 25.07
C VAL A 9 -16.42 -11.17 23.82
N LEU A 10 -15.18 -11.68 23.89
CA LEU A 10 -14.26 -11.70 22.75
C LEU A 10 -14.76 -12.62 21.63
N ALA A 11 -15.29 -13.80 21.97
CA ALA A 11 -15.85 -14.72 20.99
C ALA A 11 -17.06 -14.11 20.28
N ALA A 12 -17.93 -13.41 21.00
CA ALA A 12 -19.07 -12.70 20.43
C ALA A 12 -18.63 -11.55 19.52
N ALA A 13 -17.65 -10.74 19.95
CA ALA A 13 -17.11 -9.64 19.16
C ALA A 13 -16.45 -10.13 17.86
N ASN A 14 -15.60 -11.16 17.95
CA ASN A 14 -14.99 -11.79 16.77
C ASN A 14 -16.05 -12.47 15.90
N GLY A 15 -17.11 -13.02 16.50
CA GLY A 15 -18.30 -13.52 15.82
C GLY A 15 -18.95 -12.46 14.93
N ALA A 16 -19.28 -11.32 15.53
CA ALA A 16 -19.97 -10.20 14.88
C ALA A 16 -19.11 -9.47 13.84
N ALA A 17 -17.80 -9.39 14.05
CA ALA A 17 -16.87 -8.77 13.11
C ALA A 17 -16.56 -9.64 11.88
N ARG A 18 -16.98 -10.91 11.88
CA ARG A 18 -16.61 -11.87 10.84
C ARG A 18 -17.51 -11.73 9.61
N GLN A 19 -16.87 -11.51 8.46
CA GLN A 19 -17.51 -11.52 7.16
C GLN A 19 -17.25 -12.86 6.46
N ARG A 20 -18.32 -13.43 5.93
CA ARG A 20 -18.33 -14.72 5.24
C ARG A 20 -18.62 -14.54 3.75
N PRO A 21 -18.24 -15.50 2.90
CA PRO A 21 -18.69 -15.55 1.52
C PRO A 21 -20.21 -15.52 1.43
N ILE A 22 -20.74 -14.59 0.63
CA ILE A 22 -22.18 -14.49 0.33
C ILE A 22 -22.40 -14.62 -1.17
N VAL A 23 -23.55 -15.17 -1.58
CA VAL A 23 -23.86 -15.42 -3.00
C VAL A 23 -23.75 -14.15 -3.85
N GLY A 24 -24.26 -13.02 -3.36
CA GLY A 24 -24.19 -11.73 -4.05
C GLY A 24 -22.81 -11.05 -4.02
N GLY A 25 -21.82 -11.64 -3.34
CA GLY A 25 -20.46 -11.12 -3.24
C GLY A 25 -19.54 -11.62 -4.35
N PHE A 26 -20.01 -12.48 -5.26
CA PHE A 26 -19.17 -13.03 -6.32
C PHE A 26 -19.25 -12.23 -7.62
N THR A 27 -18.09 -12.05 -8.26
CA THR A 27 -17.94 -11.68 -9.67
C THR A 27 -17.12 -12.77 -10.32
N GLU A 28 -17.77 -13.65 -11.09
CA GLU A 28 -17.18 -14.93 -11.52
C GLU A 28 -16.64 -15.73 -10.31
N ALA A 29 -15.42 -16.26 -10.39
CA ALA A 29 -14.79 -17.01 -9.30
C ALA A 29 -14.23 -16.12 -8.15
N ARG A 30 -14.36 -14.79 -8.25
CA ARG A 30 -13.83 -13.84 -7.27
C ARG A 30 -14.91 -13.45 -6.27
N HIS A 31 -14.65 -13.70 -4.98
CA HIS A 31 -15.47 -13.15 -3.91
C HIS A 31 -14.96 -11.76 -3.51
N VAL A 32 -15.86 -10.78 -3.43
CA VAL A 32 -15.59 -9.38 -3.11
C VAL A 32 -16.24 -9.04 -1.77
N TYR A 33 -15.42 -8.89 -0.74
CA TYR A 33 -15.85 -8.43 0.58
C TYR A 33 -16.08 -6.92 0.60
N ALA A 34 -16.99 -6.43 1.45
CA ALA A 34 -17.04 -5.00 1.75
C ALA A 34 -16.01 -4.69 2.84
N TYR A 35 -15.01 -3.86 2.52
CA TYR A 35 -13.99 -3.51 3.51
C TYR A 35 -14.61 -2.73 4.68
N ALA A 36 -14.32 -3.18 5.90
CA ALA A 36 -14.59 -2.46 7.14
C ALA A 36 -13.38 -2.57 8.09
N PRO A 37 -12.93 -1.46 8.70
CA PRO A 37 -11.90 -1.50 9.73
C PRO A 37 -12.29 -2.44 10.87
N GLY A 38 -11.37 -3.33 11.27
CA GLY A 38 -11.59 -4.30 12.36
C GLY A 38 -12.43 -5.53 11.98
N ALA A 39 -12.90 -5.64 10.73
CA ALA A 39 -13.58 -6.85 10.26
C ALA A 39 -12.59 -8.01 10.06
N ILE A 40 -13.11 -9.23 10.21
CA ILE A 40 -12.39 -10.49 10.03
C ILE A 40 -12.93 -11.16 8.77
N TYR A 41 -12.09 -11.37 7.75
CA TYR A 41 -12.51 -11.95 6.48
C TYR A 41 -12.20 -13.45 6.46
N GLU A 42 -13.19 -14.30 6.20
CA GLU A 42 -12.94 -15.73 6.08
C GLU A 42 -12.28 -16.07 4.73
N LEU A 43 -11.25 -16.91 4.78
CA LEU A 43 -10.62 -17.49 3.61
C LEU A 43 -10.74 -19.02 3.68
N TYR A 44 -11.43 -19.60 2.71
CA TYR A 44 -11.60 -21.04 2.61
C TYR A 44 -10.55 -21.59 1.66
N THR A 45 -9.69 -22.47 2.14
CA THR A 45 -8.54 -22.97 1.41
C THR A 45 -8.54 -24.49 1.34
N ASN A 46 -7.70 -25.03 0.48
CA ASN A 46 -7.56 -26.45 0.28
C ASN A 46 -6.10 -26.78 -0.10
N PRO A 47 -5.47 -27.83 0.45
CA PRO A 47 -4.07 -28.14 0.15
C PRO A 47 -3.77 -28.44 -1.32
N GLY A 48 -4.78 -28.85 -2.09
CA GLY A 48 -4.67 -29.10 -3.52
C GLY A 48 -4.71 -27.84 -4.39
N PHE A 49 -5.10 -26.69 -3.84
CA PHE A 49 -5.33 -25.45 -4.59
C PHE A 49 -4.59 -24.27 -3.95
N ILE A 50 -4.43 -23.19 -4.72
CA ILE A 50 -3.90 -21.91 -4.23
C ILE A 50 -5.06 -20.93 -4.18
N SER A 51 -5.21 -20.23 -3.06
CA SER A 51 -6.17 -19.13 -2.93
C SER A 51 -5.44 -17.80 -3.10
N ALA A 52 -5.93 -16.95 -4.00
CA ALA A 52 -5.34 -15.64 -4.24
C ALA A 52 -6.12 -14.54 -3.51
N ILE A 53 -5.39 -13.67 -2.84
CA ILE A 53 -5.90 -12.45 -2.20
C ILE A 53 -5.45 -11.28 -3.05
N LEU A 54 -6.39 -10.51 -3.58
CA LEU A 54 -6.11 -9.41 -4.49
C LEU A 54 -6.34 -8.08 -3.77
N LEU A 55 -5.26 -7.36 -3.44
CA LEU A 55 -5.34 -6.03 -2.81
C LEU A 55 -5.91 -4.99 -3.79
N GLU A 56 -6.17 -3.76 -3.33
CA GLU A 56 -6.54 -2.68 -4.26
C GLU A 56 -5.39 -2.44 -5.26
N PRO A 57 -5.68 -2.17 -6.55
CA PRO A 57 -4.66 -1.67 -7.47
C PRO A 57 -3.90 -0.46 -6.87
N GLY A 58 -2.57 -0.48 -6.97
CA GLY A 58 -1.70 0.55 -6.39
C GLY A 58 -1.54 0.53 -4.85
N GLU A 59 -2.13 -0.44 -4.14
CA GLU A 59 -1.88 -0.67 -2.71
C GLU A 59 -0.66 -1.57 -2.53
N ALA A 60 0.31 -1.13 -1.73
CA ALA A 60 1.57 -1.83 -1.50
C ALA A 60 1.54 -2.60 -0.17
N LEU A 61 1.99 -3.85 -0.18
CA LEU A 61 2.11 -4.67 1.01
C LEU A 61 3.41 -4.33 1.76
N ASN A 62 3.28 -3.94 3.02
CA ASN A 62 4.42 -3.60 3.87
C ASN A 62 4.86 -4.79 4.72
N ALA A 63 3.92 -5.58 5.22
CA ALA A 63 4.20 -6.74 6.06
C ALA A 63 3.08 -7.78 6.03
N VAL A 64 3.47 -9.03 6.26
CA VAL A 64 2.58 -10.19 6.41
C VAL A 64 2.92 -10.90 7.72
N ALA A 65 1.90 -11.24 8.50
CA ALA A 65 2.03 -12.10 9.67
C ALA A 65 0.98 -13.21 9.61
N ALA A 66 1.36 -14.45 9.93
CA ALA A 66 0.42 -15.57 10.05
C ALA A 66 0.64 -16.28 11.38
N GLY A 67 -0.45 -16.73 12.02
CA GLY A 67 -0.37 -17.43 13.31
C GLY A 67 0.27 -18.81 13.24
N ASP A 68 0.31 -19.42 12.05
CA ASP A 68 0.89 -20.75 11.81
C ASP A 68 1.67 -20.77 10.49
N THR A 69 2.86 -20.18 10.47
CA THR A 69 3.71 -20.11 9.27
C THR A 69 4.35 -21.45 8.92
N ALA A 70 4.35 -22.43 9.83
CA ALA A 70 4.93 -23.75 9.58
C ALA A 70 4.08 -24.58 8.61
N ARG A 71 2.75 -24.42 8.69
CA ARG A 71 1.78 -25.21 7.90
C ARG A 71 1.01 -24.40 6.86
N TRP A 72 1.32 -23.10 6.74
CA TRP A 72 0.71 -22.20 5.78
C TRP A 72 1.78 -21.49 4.96
N MET A 73 1.73 -21.68 3.64
CA MET A 73 2.51 -20.89 2.71
C MET A 73 1.75 -19.60 2.41
N VAL A 74 2.40 -18.47 2.61
CA VAL A 74 1.89 -17.14 2.28
C VAL A 74 2.97 -16.40 1.50
N THR A 75 2.71 -16.08 0.24
CA THR A 75 3.71 -15.45 -0.64
C THR A 75 3.09 -14.30 -1.41
N GLU A 76 3.84 -13.21 -1.58
CA GLU A 76 3.43 -12.06 -2.38
C GLU A 76 3.92 -12.18 -3.83
N THR A 77 3.13 -11.67 -4.77
CA THR A 77 3.52 -11.39 -6.16
C THR A 77 2.79 -10.16 -6.67
N GLU A 78 3.33 -9.51 -7.69
CA GLU A 78 2.63 -8.47 -8.43
C GLU A 78 1.97 -9.08 -9.66
N GLY A 79 0.73 -8.69 -9.95
CA GLY A 79 0.04 -9.01 -11.19
C GLY A 79 0.07 -7.82 -12.15
N GLU A 80 0.28 -8.09 -13.43
CA GLU A 80 0.04 -7.11 -14.50
C GLU A 80 -1.46 -6.83 -14.60
N SER A 81 -1.81 -5.56 -14.44
CA SER A 81 -3.14 -5.01 -14.71
C SER A 81 -2.96 -3.87 -15.70
N ASP A 82 -3.98 -3.58 -16.52
CA ASP A 82 -3.98 -2.45 -17.47
C ASP A 82 -3.99 -1.09 -16.72
N GLY A 83 -2.91 -0.75 -16.01
CA GLY A 83 -2.81 0.42 -15.11
C GLY A 83 -1.72 0.27 -14.04
N GLU A 84 -2.02 0.68 -12.80
CA GLU A 84 -1.13 0.46 -11.66
C GLU A 84 -1.03 -1.04 -11.33
N GLY A 85 0.19 -1.49 -11.00
CA GLY A 85 0.44 -2.87 -10.57
C GLY A 85 -0.45 -3.25 -9.40
N ARG A 86 -0.82 -4.53 -9.32
CA ARG A 86 -1.69 -5.05 -8.27
C ARG A 86 -0.95 -6.08 -7.44
N THR A 87 -0.80 -5.81 -6.15
CA THR A 87 -0.26 -6.80 -5.21
C THR A 87 -1.26 -7.95 -4.99
N ILE A 88 -0.75 -9.17 -5.12
CA ILE A 88 -1.47 -10.43 -4.95
C ILE A 88 -0.77 -11.24 -3.87
N VAL A 89 -1.52 -11.70 -2.86
CA VAL A 89 -1.01 -12.62 -1.84
C VAL A 89 -1.58 -14.00 -2.08
N LEU A 90 -0.71 -14.97 -2.31
CA LEU A 90 -1.05 -16.37 -2.52
C LEU A 90 -0.99 -17.12 -1.20
N VAL A 91 -2.06 -17.84 -0.86
CA VAL A 91 -2.18 -18.61 0.38
C VAL A 91 -2.44 -20.07 0.04
N LYS A 92 -1.68 -20.95 0.69
CA LYS A 92 -1.84 -22.40 0.56
C LYS A 92 -1.57 -23.14 1.89
N PRO A 93 -2.52 -23.93 2.40
CA PRO A 93 -2.27 -24.80 3.55
C PRO A 93 -1.51 -26.06 3.14
N GLN A 94 -0.76 -26.65 4.07
CA GLN A 94 -0.08 -27.93 3.85
C GLN A 94 -1.00 -29.14 4.05
N THR A 95 -1.99 -29.04 4.95
CA THR A 95 -2.92 -30.13 5.25
C THR A 95 -4.33 -29.61 5.53
N VAL A 96 -5.31 -30.51 5.57
CA VAL A 96 -6.72 -30.23 5.91
C VAL A 96 -6.92 -30.08 7.41
N GLY A 97 -8.03 -29.47 7.84
CA GLY A 97 -8.36 -29.30 9.25
C GLY A 97 -7.55 -28.21 9.97
N LEU A 98 -6.87 -27.35 9.22
CA LEU A 98 -6.15 -26.20 9.76
C LEU A 98 -7.06 -24.98 9.88
N ARG A 99 -6.83 -24.18 10.92
CA ARG A 99 -7.39 -22.84 11.06
C ARG A 99 -6.33 -21.91 11.64
N THR A 100 -6.13 -20.75 11.04
CA THR A 100 -5.18 -19.74 11.52
C THR A 100 -5.65 -18.35 11.12
N ASN A 101 -5.01 -17.32 11.67
CA ASN A 101 -5.17 -15.96 11.22
C ASN A 101 -3.97 -15.53 10.34
N ILE A 102 -4.25 -14.68 9.36
CA ILE A 102 -3.28 -13.98 8.53
C ILE A 102 -3.59 -12.49 8.64
N VAL A 103 -2.59 -11.68 8.92
CA VAL A 103 -2.69 -10.23 9.00
C VAL A 103 -1.82 -9.63 7.90
N LEU A 104 -2.45 -8.85 7.03
CA LEU A 104 -1.77 -8.10 5.98
C LEU A 104 -1.76 -6.62 6.38
N ILE A 105 -0.57 -6.02 6.40
CA ILE A 105 -0.37 -4.60 6.68
C ILE A 105 0.11 -3.95 5.40
N THR A 106 -0.67 -3.02 4.88
CA THR A 106 -0.36 -2.31 3.64
C THR A 106 -0.07 -0.84 3.92
N ASP A 107 0.19 -0.07 2.87
CA ASP A 107 0.37 1.37 2.96
C ASP A 107 -0.95 2.15 3.12
N ARG A 108 -2.10 1.47 2.95
CA ARG A 108 -3.45 2.04 3.09
C ARG A 108 -4.22 1.47 4.29
N ARG A 109 -4.17 0.14 4.51
CA ARG A 109 -5.11 -0.60 5.38
C ARG A 109 -4.43 -1.75 6.12
N THR A 110 -5.19 -2.33 7.05
CA THR A 110 -4.88 -3.63 7.64
C THR A 110 -6.03 -4.60 7.36
N TYR A 111 -5.69 -5.80 6.93
CA TYR A 111 -6.64 -6.89 6.69
C TYR A 111 -6.39 -7.99 7.71
N THR A 112 -7.44 -8.38 8.42
CA THR A 112 -7.42 -9.57 9.29
C THR A 112 -8.21 -10.68 8.62
N ILE A 113 -7.53 -11.78 8.33
CA ILE A 113 -8.07 -12.90 7.57
C ILE A 113 -8.05 -14.12 8.47
N GLU A 114 -9.16 -14.84 8.55
CA GLU A 114 -9.20 -16.16 9.16
C GLU A 114 -9.21 -17.21 8.06
N ALA A 115 -8.08 -17.90 7.91
CA ALA A 115 -7.92 -18.95 6.93
C ALA A 115 -8.28 -20.30 7.53
N SER A 116 -9.08 -21.08 6.80
CA SER A 116 -9.43 -22.46 7.15
C SER A 116 -9.11 -23.39 5.99
N SER A 117 -8.68 -24.61 6.29
CA SER A 117 -8.33 -25.62 5.30
C SER A 117 -9.31 -26.79 5.37
N SER A 118 -10.04 -27.04 4.29
CA SER A 118 -11.01 -28.13 4.18
C SER A 118 -10.61 -29.17 3.13
N SER A 119 -11.14 -30.39 3.27
CA SER A 119 -11.01 -31.44 2.25
C SER A 119 -11.96 -31.20 1.06
N GLY A 120 -11.81 -32.01 0.00
CA GLY A 120 -12.65 -31.92 -1.20
C GLY A 120 -12.05 -31.00 -2.27
N ALA A 121 -12.90 -30.34 -3.05
CA ALA A 121 -12.49 -29.44 -4.14
C ALA A 121 -12.94 -27.98 -3.93
N THR A 122 -13.62 -27.67 -2.83
CA THR A 122 -14.13 -26.32 -2.56
C THR A 122 -13.03 -25.46 -1.93
N TYR A 123 -12.78 -24.30 -2.52
CA TYR A 123 -11.86 -23.28 -2.02
C TYR A 123 -12.24 -21.91 -2.56
N SER A 124 -11.75 -20.85 -1.91
CA SER A 124 -11.78 -19.49 -2.42
C SER A 124 -10.70 -19.36 -3.50
N ALA A 125 -11.09 -19.31 -4.77
CA ALA A 125 -10.14 -19.12 -5.87
C ALA A 125 -9.50 -17.73 -5.81
N GLN A 126 -10.33 -16.70 -5.68
CA GLN A 126 -9.89 -15.32 -5.49
C GLN A 126 -10.75 -14.63 -4.45
N ILE A 127 -10.14 -13.85 -3.56
CA ILE A 127 -10.83 -12.86 -2.74
C ILE A 127 -10.29 -11.46 -3.03
N ALA A 128 -11.16 -10.46 -2.94
CA ALA A 128 -10.84 -9.05 -3.05
C ALA A 128 -11.77 -8.25 -2.15
N TRP A 129 -11.58 -6.92 -2.12
CA TRP A 129 -12.45 -6.01 -1.39
C TRP A 129 -13.03 -4.95 -2.31
N SER A 130 -14.28 -4.58 -2.05
CA SER A 130 -14.84 -3.29 -2.41
C SER A 130 -14.63 -2.34 -1.24
N TYR A 131 -14.29 -1.10 -1.56
CA TYR A 131 -14.07 -0.06 -0.56
C TYR A 131 -15.28 0.86 -0.65
N PRO A 132 -16.31 0.65 0.19
CA PRO A 132 -17.43 1.56 0.19
C PRO A 132 -16.89 2.93 0.54
N VAL A 133 -17.03 3.86 -0.42
CA VAL A 133 -16.79 5.26 -0.18
C VAL A 133 -17.84 5.69 0.83
N ILE A 134 -17.47 5.72 2.12
CA ILE A 134 -18.35 6.24 3.16
C ILE A 134 -18.70 7.66 2.71
N GLN A 135 -19.95 7.92 2.35
CA GLN A 135 -20.43 9.28 2.09
C GLN A 135 -20.25 10.06 3.40
N GLY A 136 -19.17 10.83 3.48
CA GLY A 136 -18.67 11.47 4.71
C GLY A 136 -17.18 11.27 4.97
N GLN A 137 -16.60 10.11 4.61
CA GLN A 137 -15.17 9.80 4.72
C GLN A 137 -14.43 9.80 3.37
N ALA A 138 -15.17 9.86 2.25
CA ALA A 138 -14.67 10.24 0.92
C ALA A 138 -13.88 11.56 0.92
N SER A 139 -14.06 12.35 1.98
CA SER A 139 -13.43 13.63 2.25
C SER A 139 -11.96 13.55 2.69
N TYR A 140 -11.43 12.36 3.03
CA TYR A 140 -10.05 12.26 3.55
C TYR A 140 -9.03 11.63 2.60
N ASP A 141 -9.40 10.65 1.77
CA ASP A 141 -8.46 9.99 0.84
C ASP A 141 -8.78 10.21 -0.65
N ALA A 142 -10.01 10.59 -1.04
CA ALA A 142 -10.37 10.85 -2.45
C ALA A 142 -10.36 12.34 -2.85
N ALA A 143 -9.92 13.23 -1.96
CA ALA A 143 -9.74 14.65 -2.28
C ALA A 143 -8.72 15.32 -1.35
N ARG A 144 -7.60 14.66 -1.02
CA ARG A 144 -6.43 15.47 -0.69
C ARG A 144 -5.97 16.09 -1.99
N ALA A 145 -6.35 17.35 -2.20
CA ALA A 145 -5.76 18.16 -3.25
C ALA A 145 -4.25 17.97 -3.15
N LEU A 146 -3.67 17.24 -4.10
CA LEU A 146 -2.24 17.01 -4.13
C LEU A 146 -1.61 18.39 -4.13
N HIS A 147 -0.69 18.62 -3.22
CA HIS A 147 0.08 19.83 -3.26
C HIS A 147 1.15 19.65 -4.33
N GLU A 148 0.94 20.30 -5.48
CA GLU A 148 1.85 20.19 -6.63
C GLU A 148 2.74 21.44 -6.81
N ASP A 149 2.60 22.44 -5.93
CA ASP A 149 3.34 23.70 -6.06
C ASP A 149 4.77 23.56 -5.53
N TYR A 150 5.57 22.84 -6.30
CA TYR A 150 7.00 22.65 -6.08
C TYR A 150 7.79 23.38 -7.18
N ARG A 151 8.74 24.21 -6.76
CA ARG A 151 9.70 24.84 -7.67
C ARG A 151 10.89 23.92 -7.87
N ILE A 152 11.10 23.44 -9.09
CA ILE A 152 12.25 22.63 -9.49
C ILE A 152 13.24 23.52 -10.25
N ARG A 153 14.48 23.64 -9.77
CA ARG A 153 15.52 24.44 -10.42
C ARG A 153 16.89 23.78 -10.35
N THR A 154 17.65 23.85 -11.44
CA THR A 154 19.06 23.49 -11.45
C THR A 154 19.86 24.61 -10.79
N VAL A 155 20.68 24.28 -9.78
CA VAL A 155 21.41 25.28 -8.99
C VAL A 155 22.49 25.95 -9.83
N ARG A 156 23.19 25.19 -10.70
CA ARG A 156 24.19 25.69 -11.64
C ARG A 156 24.21 24.83 -12.91
N GLY A 157 24.46 25.47 -14.05
CA GLY A 157 24.63 24.79 -15.34
C GLY A 157 23.32 24.44 -16.04
N ARG A 158 23.43 23.60 -17.07
CA ARG A 158 22.29 23.15 -17.88
C ARG A 158 21.41 22.18 -17.09
N ARG A 159 20.09 22.26 -17.28
CA ARG A 159 19.13 21.32 -16.71
C ARG A 159 19.46 19.88 -17.13
N PRO A 160 19.75 18.96 -16.19
CA PRO A 160 20.09 17.58 -16.53
C PRO A 160 18.85 16.80 -16.99
N SER A 161 19.06 15.75 -17.79
CA SER A 161 18.01 14.88 -18.31
C SER A 161 17.21 14.15 -17.23
N TRP A 162 17.84 13.89 -16.07
CA TRP A 162 17.23 13.26 -14.90
C TRP A 162 16.43 14.21 -14.01
N THR A 163 16.27 15.49 -14.38
CA THR A 163 15.47 16.42 -13.57
C THR A 163 14.02 15.91 -13.47
N PRO A 164 13.42 15.81 -12.27
CA PRO A 164 12.03 15.41 -12.13
C PRO A 164 11.10 16.27 -13.00
N SER A 165 10.14 15.62 -13.63
CA SER A 165 9.09 16.28 -14.41
C SER A 165 7.99 16.82 -13.50
N ARG A 166 7.73 16.14 -12.37
CA ARG A 166 6.67 16.50 -11.42
C ARG A 166 7.10 16.15 -9.98
N VAL A 167 6.71 16.99 -9.03
CA VAL A 167 6.84 16.72 -7.59
C VAL A 167 5.53 17.11 -6.93
N TYR A 168 5.01 16.23 -6.08
CA TYR A 168 3.75 16.47 -5.38
C TYR A 168 3.71 15.74 -4.04
N ASP A 169 2.84 16.22 -3.15
CA ASP A 169 2.60 15.60 -1.85
C ASP A 169 1.12 15.48 -1.49
N ASP A 170 0.80 14.50 -0.65
CA ASP A 170 -0.53 14.29 -0.07
C ASP A 170 -0.59 14.83 1.39
N GLY A 171 0.40 15.61 1.83
CA GLY A 171 0.54 16.04 3.21
C GLY A 171 1.10 14.99 4.17
N ARG A 172 1.48 13.80 3.69
CA ARG A 172 2.19 12.76 4.48
C ARG A 172 3.43 12.26 3.76
N ARG A 173 3.32 11.94 2.47
CA ARG A 173 4.38 11.45 1.58
C ARG A 173 4.61 12.42 0.42
N THR A 174 5.82 12.42 -0.11
CA THR A 174 6.19 13.21 -1.30
C THR A 174 6.62 12.27 -2.42
N TRP A 175 6.14 12.53 -3.64
CA TRP A 175 6.52 11.79 -4.84
C TRP A 175 7.30 12.67 -5.81
N LEU A 176 8.37 12.13 -6.39
CA LEU A 176 9.12 12.76 -7.47
C LEU A 176 9.01 11.87 -8.70
N GLU A 177 8.42 12.36 -9.77
CA GLU A 177 8.30 11.65 -11.04
C GLU A 177 9.43 12.05 -11.98
N PHE A 178 10.12 11.07 -12.54
CA PHE A 178 11.23 11.28 -13.47
C PHE A 178 10.80 11.07 -14.93
N PRO A 179 11.42 11.77 -15.90
CA PRO A 179 11.15 11.57 -17.32
C PRO A 179 11.36 10.12 -17.77
N GLU A 180 10.63 9.69 -18.79
CA GLU A 180 10.71 8.31 -19.31
C GLU A 180 12.09 7.94 -19.85
N THR A 181 12.86 8.94 -20.26
CA THR A 181 14.19 8.80 -20.87
C THR A 181 15.31 8.58 -19.86
N VAL A 182 15.01 8.49 -18.56
CA VAL A 182 16.01 8.38 -17.49
C VAL A 182 16.35 6.91 -17.22
N SER A 183 17.65 6.58 -17.28
CA SER A 183 18.16 5.27 -16.86
C SER A 183 18.29 5.20 -15.34
N ALA A 184 18.12 4.01 -14.75
CA ALA A 184 18.32 3.78 -13.32
C ALA A 184 19.73 4.20 -12.84
N ALA A 185 20.75 4.10 -13.70
CA ALA A 185 22.12 4.51 -13.40
C ALA A 185 22.30 6.03 -13.23
N ASP A 186 21.37 6.83 -13.77
CA ASP A 186 21.41 8.29 -13.73
C ASP A 186 20.58 8.87 -12.59
N MET A 187 19.94 8.01 -11.78
CA MET A 187 19.04 8.46 -10.72
C MET A 187 19.82 8.93 -9.49
N PRO A 188 19.72 10.21 -9.11
CA PRO A 188 20.56 10.78 -8.06
C PRO A 188 19.98 10.56 -6.65
N PRO A 189 20.84 10.45 -5.62
CA PRO A 189 20.40 10.49 -4.23
C PRO A 189 19.67 11.80 -3.89
N LEU A 190 18.63 11.68 -3.08
CA LEU A 190 17.81 12.79 -2.57
C LEU A 190 18.25 13.19 -1.16
N PHE A 191 18.53 14.47 -0.98
CA PHE A 191 18.85 15.08 0.30
C PHE A 191 17.76 16.06 0.71
N VAL A 192 17.28 16.02 1.94
CA VAL A 192 16.42 17.06 2.50
C VAL A 192 17.30 18.11 3.19
N ILE A 193 17.00 19.38 2.96
CA ILE A 193 17.72 20.50 3.59
C ILE A 193 16.96 20.90 4.85
N THR A 194 17.58 20.68 6.01
CA THR A 194 17.08 21.09 7.33
C THR A 194 17.94 22.24 7.88
N PRO A 195 17.52 22.89 8.99
CA PRO A 195 18.36 23.88 9.67
C PRO A 195 19.74 23.36 10.09
N GLU A 196 19.85 22.05 10.35
CA GLU A 196 21.07 21.38 10.77
C GLU A 196 21.98 20.97 9.59
N GLY A 197 21.47 21.02 8.36
CA GLY A 197 22.24 20.74 7.15
C GLY A 197 21.50 19.87 6.13
N ALA A 198 22.26 19.25 5.23
CA ALA A 198 21.71 18.33 4.22
C ALA A 198 21.69 16.90 4.76
N GLU A 199 20.49 16.32 4.89
CA GLU A 199 20.24 14.97 5.37
C GLU A 199 19.93 14.05 4.18
N LEU A 200 20.63 12.91 4.06
CA LEU A 200 20.26 11.89 3.08
C LEU A 200 18.97 11.22 3.54
N VAL A 201 17.91 11.29 2.74
CA VAL A 201 16.64 10.65 3.08
C VAL A 201 16.54 9.25 2.51
N ASN A 202 15.90 8.37 3.27
CA ASN A 202 15.49 7.09 2.73
C ASN A 202 14.29 7.28 1.78
N TYR A 203 14.36 6.71 0.59
CA TYR A 203 13.32 6.77 -0.43
C TYR A 203 13.17 5.39 -1.07
N ARG A 204 11.97 5.10 -1.56
CA ARG A 204 11.70 3.90 -2.37
C ARG A 204 11.60 4.27 -3.83
N VAL A 205 12.14 3.42 -4.70
CA VAL A 205 12.01 3.57 -6.16
C VAL A 205 10.91 2.63 -6.63
N GLN A 206 9.88 3.18 -7.27
CA GLN A 206 8.80 2.41 -7.91
C GLN A 206 8.71 2.85 -9.37
N GLY A 207 9.16 2.00 -10.29
CA GLY A 207 9.32 2.35 -11.69
C GLY A 207 10.25 3.57 -11.87
N ARG A 208 9.68 4.70 -12.29
CA ARG A 208 10.40 5.98 -12.50
C ARG A 208 10.04 7.03 -11.46
N ARG A 209 9.54 6.62 -10.30
CA ARG A 209 9.13 7.53 -9.23
C ARG A 209 9.94 7.27 -7.97
N TYR A 210 10.33 8.34 -7.30
CA TYR A 210 10.79 8.27 -5.92
C TYR A 210 9.61 8.52 -5.00
N MET A 211 9.47 7.68 -3.98
CA MET A 211 8.51 7.83 -2.91
C MET A 211 9.24 8.07 -1.60
N VAL A 212 8.91 9.19 -0.96
CA VAL A 212 9.52 9.66 0.27
C VAL A 212 8.44 9.70 1.36
N ASP A 213 8.66 9.00 2.47
CA ASP A 213 7.71 8.92 3.60
C ASP A 213 7.75 10.17 4.51
N ARG A 214 7.94 11.37 3.94
CA ARG A 214 7.83 12.66 4.64
C ARG A 214 7.58 13.81 3.68
N ILE A 215 7.08 14.92 4.24
CA ILE A 215 7.06 16.23 3.58
C ILE A 215 8.37 16.96 3.86
N PHE A 216 8.87 17.69 2.86
CA PHE A 216 10.03 18.58 2.99
C PHE A 216 9.72 19.96 2.41
N GLU A 217 10.31 21.00 3.00
CA GLU A 217 10.27 22.36 2.46
C GLU A 217 11.30 22.56 1.35
N THR A 218 12.48 21.96 1.49
CA THR A 218 13.55 22.02 0.48
C THR A 218 14.27 20.69 0.41
N ALA A 219 14.51 20.21 -0.81
CA ALA A 219 15.33 19.04 -1.08
C ALA A 219 16.25 19.27 -2.28
N GLU A 220 17.31 18.47 -2.36
CA GLU A 220 18.30 18.49 -3.41
C GLU A 220 18.59 17.08 -3.93
N LEU A 221 18.47 16.93 -5.24
CA LEU A 221 19.02 15.80 -5.97
C LEU A 221 20.44 16.15 -6.39
N ARG A 222 21.41 15.30 -6.03
CA ARG A 222 22.84 15.55 -6.29
C ARG A 222 23.45 14.39 -7.07
N LEU A 223 23.99 14.66 -8.26
CA LEU A 223 24.70 13.65 -9.05
C LEU A 223 26.14 14.07 -9.35
N GLY A 224 27.10 13.19 -9.06
CA GLY A 224 28.54 13.42 -9.26
C GLY A 224 29.33 13.57 -7.95
N THR A 225 30.67 13.50 -8.04
CA THR A 225 31.54 13.37 -6.85
C THR A 225 32.32 14.63 -6.49
N ARG A 226 32.94 15.33 -7.45
CA ARG A 226 33.76 16.54 -7.17
C ARG A 226 33.00 17.86 -7.26
N ALA A 227 32.11 17.97 -8.25
CA ALA A 227 31.27 19.13 -8.48
C ALA A 227 29.88 18.60 -8.88
N PRO A 228 29.07 18.15 -7.91
CA PRO A 228 27.81 17.51 -8.22
C PRO A 228 26.88 18.48 -8.94
N ILE A 229 26.18 17.98 -9.95
CA ILE A 229 25.05 18.68 -10.53
C ILE A 229 23.93 18.61 -9.48
N VAL A 230 23.46 19.79 -9.07
CA VAL A 230 22.42 19.91 -8.05
C VAL A 230 21.13 20.43 -8.67
N VAL A 231 20.06 19.65 -8.51
CA VAL A 231 18.69 20.10 -8.76
C VAL A 231 18.04 20.31 -7.41
N ARG A 232 17.59 21.53 -7.15
CA ARG A 232 16.87 21.90 -5.93
C ARG A 232 15.37 21.91 -6.18
N ILE A 233 14.64 21.40 -5.20
CA ILE A 233 13.18 21.28 -5.17
C ILE A 233 12.71 22.04 -3.93
N GLU A 234 11.87 23.05 -4.11
CA GLU A 234 11.37 23.92 -3.04
C GLU A 234 9.84 23.86 -3.03
N ARG A 235 9.27 23.41 -1.91
CA ARG A 235 7.82 23.41 -1.68
C ARG A 235 7.35 24.83 -1.49
N ARG A 236 6.19 25.20 -2.05
CA ARG A 236 5.61 26.53 -1.85
C ARG A 236 4.38 26.44 -0.96
N ALA A 237 4.10 27.48 -0.20
CA ALA A 237 2.89 27.51 0.61
C ALA A 237 1.64 27.50 -0.29
N ARG A 238 0.59 26.76 0.11
CA ARG A 238 -0.73 26.92 -0.51
C ARG A 238 -1.15 28.37 -0.32
N GLN A 239 -1.43 29.08 -1.41
CA GLN A 239 -2.07 30.38 -1.31
C GLN A 239 -3.47 30.16 -0.76
N GLU A 240 -3.69 30.50 0.51
CA GLU A 240 -5.04 30.60 1.05
C GLU A 240 -5.75 31.69 0.28
N ALA A 241 -6.83 31.31 -0.42
CA ALA A 241 -7.71 32.27 -1.07
C ALA A 241 -8.26 33.20 0.01
N ARG A 242 -7.70 34.41 0.09
CA ARG A 242 -8.29 35.51 0.85
C ARG A 242 -9.70 35.73 0.29
N SER A 243 -10.68 35.30 1.07
CA SER A 243 -12.09 35.66 0.89
C SER A 243 -12.31 37.09 1.36
#